data_AF-A0A658KDC0-F1
#
_entry.id   AF-A0A658KDC0-F1
#
_cell.length_a   1.000
_cell.length_b   1.000
_cell.length_c   1.000
_cell.angle_alpha   90.00
_cell.angle_beta   90.00
_cell.angle_gamma   90.00
#
_symmetry.space_group_name_H-M   'P 1'
#
loop_
_entity.id
_entity.type
_entity.pdbx_description
1 polymer ?
#
loop_
_entity_poly.entity_id
_entity_poly.type
_entity_poly.pdbx_seq_one_letter_code
_entity_poly.pdbx_strand_id
1 'polypeptide(L)'
;MIPINFDDDDDPADTIIRQTAGMRGVDGVVDAVGFEAKGSTTETILATLKLEGSSGKALRQCIAAVRRGGVVSVPGVYAGFIHGFMFGDAFDKGLTFKMGQTHVHRFMPELLEHIEAGRLEPEAIITHRMSLEDAAKGYKLFDKKEEDCRKVILTPGNNTIVVPDATTEALVAGGVPAM
;
A
#
# COMPACT_ATOMS: atom_id res chain seq x y z
N MET A 1 -5.45 -10.03 11.40
CA MET A 1 -5.78 -9.66 10.01
C MET A 1 -6.17 -10.95 9.28
N ILE A 2 -7.24 -10.94 8.51
CA ILE A 2 -7.65 -12.10 7.70
C ILE A 2 -7.27 -11.78 6.25
N PRO A 3 -6.18 -12.35 5.70
CA PRO A 3 -5.83 -12.14 4.30
C PRO A 3 -6.80 -12.91 3.38
N ILE A 4 -7.15 -12.30 2.25
CA ILE A 4 -7.95 -12.94 1.19
C ILE A 4 -7.12 -12.88 -0.09
N ASN A 5 -6.82 -14.04 -0.67
CA ASN A 5 -6.11 -14.12 -1.93
C ASN A 5 -7.12 -14.07 -3.09
N PHE A 6 -7.02 -13.04 -3.92
CA PHE A 6 -7.94 -12.81 -5.06
C PHE A 6 -7.71 -13.78 -6.22
N ASP A 7 -6.66 -14.61 -6.16
CA ASP A 7 -6.42 -15.71 -7.11
C ASP A 7 -7.10 -17.01 -6.67
N ASP A 8 -7.44 -17.14 -5.38
CA ASP A 8 -8.06 -18.33 -4.79
C ASP A 8 -9.55 -18.13 -4.45
N ASP A 9 -10.04 -16.88 -4.51
CA ASP A 9 -11.40 -16.47 -4.18
C ASP A 9 -12.06 -15.79 -5.39
N ASP A 10 -13.15 -16.40 -5.88
CA ASP A 10 -13.90 -15.91 -7.04
C ASP A 10 -14.69 -14.62 -6.74
N ASP A 11 -15.06 -14.37 -5.47
CA ASP A 11 -15.75 -13.15 -5.05
C ASP A 11 -15.24 -12.63 -3.68
N PRO A 12 -14.06 -11.97 -3.66
CA PRO A 12 -13.49 -11.43 -2.44
C PRO A 12 -14.40 -10.44 -1.71
N ALA A 13 -15.22 -9.67 -2.42
CA ALA A 13 -16.15 -8.72 -1.81
C ALA A 13 -17.25 -9.44 -1.04
N ASP A 14 -17.87 -10.49 -1.59
CA ASP A 14 -18.84 -11.30 -0.85
C ASP A 14 -18.21 -11.96 0.37
N THR A 15 -17.00 -12.52 0.23
CA THR A 15 -16.23 -13.09 1.35
C THR A 15 -16.00 -12.07 2.46
N ILE A 16 -15.65 -10.82 2.12
CA ILE A 16 -15.50 -9.72 3.10
C ILE A 16 -16.85 -9.41 3.75
N ILE A 17 -17.92 -9.25 2.96
CA ILE A 17 -19.25 -8.87 3.46
C ILE A 17 -19.78 -9.90 4.46
N ARG A 18 -19.63 -11.20 4.18
CA ARG A 18 -20.08 -12.29 5.08
C ARG A 18 -19.40 -12.27 6.44
N GLN A 19 -18.22 -11.67 6.55
CA GLN A 19 -17.48 -11.52 7.79
C GLN A 19 -17.91 -10.27 8.59
N THR A 20 -18.77 -9.42 8.03
CA THR A 20 -19.27 -8.21 8.71
C THR A 20 -20.58 -8.46 9.44
N ALA A 21 -20.81 -7.72 10.53
CA ALA A 21 -22.05 -7.81 11.30
C ALA A 21 -23.27 -7.50 10.42
N GLY A 22 -24.21 -8.44 10.35
CA GLY A 22 -25.42 -8.32 9.54
C GLY A 22 -25.15 -8.29 8.03
N MET A 23 -23.97 -8.73 7.58
CA MET A 23 -23.59 -8.80 6.16
C MET A 23 -23.78 -7.47 5.42
N ARG A 24 -23.42 -6.36 6.09
CA ARG A 24 -23.64 -5.01 5.56
C ARG A 24 -22.47 -4.48 4.72
N GLY A 25 -21.31 -5.12 4.82
CA GLY A 25 -20.06 -4.60 4.28
C GLY A 25 -19.31 -3.73 5.30
N VAL A 26 -18.09 -3.34 4.94
CA VAL A 26 -17.19 -2.59 5.83
C VAL A 26 -17.51 -1.10 5.84
N ASP A 27 -17.19 -0.39 6.93
CA ASP A 27 -17.38 1.06 7.06
C ASP A 27 -16.52 1.87 6.08
N GLY A 28 -15.30 1.39 5.81
CA GLY A 28 -14.37 2.03 4.91
C GLY A 28 -13.43 1.03 4.26
N VAL A 29 -12.96 1.38 3.06
CA VAL A 29 -12.03 0.60 2.24
C VAL A 29 -10.88 1.50 1.79
N VAL A 30 -9.70 0.91 1.60
CA VAL A 30 -8.51 1.60 1.09
C VAL A 30 -8.00 0.85 -0.14
N ASP A 31 -8.06 1.52 -1.30
CA ASP A 31 -7.43 1.05 -2.53
C ASP A 31 -5.98 1.53 -2.58
N ALA A 32 -5.08 0.63 -2.18
CA ALA A 32 -3.63 0.83 -2.24
C ALA A 32 -2.98 0.13 -3.44
N VAL A 33 -3.76 -0.20 -4.48
CA VAL A 33 -3.28 -0.90 -5.68
C VAL A 33 -3.10 0.09 -6.83
N GLY A 34 -4.17 0.81 -7.20
CA GLY A 34 -4.14 1.70 -8.36
C GLY A 34 -4.11 0.96 -9.70
N PHE A 35 -3.46 1.58 -10.70
CA PHE A 35 -3.29 1.04 -12.03
C PHE A 35 -2.10 0.07 -12.07
N GLU A 36 -2.35 -1.21 -11.75
CA GLU A 36 -1.36 -2.26 -11.96
C GLU A 36 -1.25 -2.58 -13.46
N ALA A 37 -0.35 -1.88 -14.16
CA ALA A 37 0.30 -2.46 -15.33
C ALA A 37 1.39 -3.40 -14.84
N LYS A 38 1.12 -4.71 -14.79
CA LYS A 38 2.20 -5.71 -14.72
C LYS A 38 3.14 -5.45 -15.90
N GLY A 39 4.30 -4.86 -15.59
CA GLY A 39 5.28 -4.37 -16.55
C GLY A 39 5.82 -5.48 -17.44
N SER A 40 5.86 -5.20 -18.73
CA SER A 40 6.90 -5.67 -19.63
C SER A 40 7.02 -4.60 -20.70
N THR A 41 8.24 -4.13 -20.89
CA THR A 41 8.67 -3.12 -21.85
C THR A 41 8.58 -3.66 -23.29
N THR A 42 7.37 -4.00 -23.74
CA THR A 42 7.09 -4.38 -25.13
C THR A 42 5.65 -3.99 -25.51
N GLU A 43 5.59 -2.81 -26.13
CA GLU A 43 4.63 -2.32 -27.12
C GLU A 43 3.14 -2.21 -26.73
N THR A 44 2.78 -0.96 -26.39
CA THR A 44 1.55 -0.17 -26.58
C THR A 44 0.20 -0.88 -26.86
N ILE A 45 0.16 -1.92 -27.67
CA ILE A 45 -1.05 -2.72 -27.95
C ILE A 45 -1.38 -3.63 -26.76
N LEU A 46 -0.37 -4.30 -26.16
CA LEU A 46 -0.59 -5.15 -25.00
C LEU A 46 -0.92 -4.33 -23.74
N ALA A 47 -0.34 -3.13 -23.65
CA ALA A 47 -0.68 -2.16 -22.61
C ALA A 47 -2.14 -1.72 -22.72
N THR A 48 -2.67 -1.51 -23.93
CA THR A 48 -4.08 -1.16 -24.17
C THR A 48 -5.04 -2.29 -23.79
N LEU A 49 -4.71 -3.54 -24.11
CA LEU A 49 -5.52 -4.70 -23.70
C LEU A 49 -5.40 -5.00 -22.19
N LYS A 50 -4.23 -4.77 -21.57
CA LYS A 50 -4.03 -4.87 -20.11
C LYS A 50 -4.68 -3.71 -19.35
N LEU A 51 -4.76 -2.52 -19.96
CA LEU A 51 -5.51 -1.34 -19.49
C LEU A 51 -7.00 -1.70 -19.34
N GLU A 52 -7.57 -2.47 -20.28
CA GLU A 52 -8.97 -2.91 -20.24
C GLU A 52 -9.25 -3.96 -19.14
N GLY A 53 -8.32 -4.88 -18.89
CA GLY A 53 -8.50 -5.94 -17.87
C GLY A 53 -8.19 -5.54 -16.42
N SER A 54 -7.20 -4.66 -16.21
CA SER A 54 -6.61 -4.40 -14.88
C SER A 54 -7.03 -3.08 -14.22
N SER A 55 -7.49 -2.08 -14.99
CA SER A 55 -7.61 -0.68 -14.52
C SER A 55 -8.60 -0.40 -13.37
N GLY A 56 -9.37 -1.38 -12.90
CA GLY A 56 -10.36 -1.12 -11.85
C GLY A 56 -10.79 -2.32 -11.03
N LYS A 57 -10.10 -3.48 -11.10
CA LYS A 57 -10.51 -4.68 -10.32
C LYS A 57 -10.53 -4.38 -8.83
N ALA A 58 -9.44 -3.82 -8.29
CA ALA A 58 -9.35 -3.45 -6.88
C ALA A 58 -10.42 -2.43 -6.47
N LEU A 59 -10.57 -1.35 -7.25
CA LEU A 59 -11.57 -0.33 -7.01
C LEU A 59 -13.02 -0.87 -7.03
N ARG A 60 -13.35 -1.76 -7.96
CA ARG A 60 -14.67 -2.41 -8.02
C ARG A 60 -14.92 -3.27 -6.79
N GLN A 61 -13.93 -4.03 -6.36
CA GLN A 61 -14.01 -4.83 -5.13
C GLN A 61 -14.18 -3.93 -3.89
N CYS A 62 -13.49 -2.78 -3.85
CA CYS A 62 -13.71 -1.77 -2.82
C CYS A 62 -15.15 -1.24 -2.81
N ILE A 63 -15.70 -0.86 -3.97
CA ILE A 63 -17.10 -0.39 -4.12
C ILE A 63 -18.09 -1.48 -3.72
N ALA A 64 -17.82 -2.74 -4.07
CA ALA A 64 -18.67 -3.87 -3.73
C ALA A 64 -18.66 -4.18 -2.23
N ALA A 65 -17.49 -4.21 -1.58
CA ALA A 65 -17.33 -4.59 -0.18
C ALA A 65 -17.76 -3.51 0.83
N VAL A 66 -17.72 -2.23 0.44
CA VAL A 66 -18.09 -1.12 1.33
C VAL A 66 -19.61 -1.04 1.51
N ARG A 67 -20.05 -0.77 2.75
CA ARG A 67 -21.47 -0.61 3.07
C ARG A 67 -22.06 0.70 2.53
N ARG A 68 -23.39 0.79 2.51
CA ARG A 68 -24.09 2.06 2.22
C ARG A 68 -23.63 3.17 3.17
N GLY A 69 -23.35 4.35 2.63
CA GLY A 69 -22.81 5.51 3.33
C GLY A 69 -21.35 5.41 3.76
N GLY A 70 -20.61 4.39 3.29
CA GLY A 70 -19.21 4.19 3.64
C GLY A 70 -18.22 5.03 2.82
N VAL A 71 -16.94 4.88 3.16
CA VAL A 71 -15.84 5.67 2.55
C VAL A 71 -14.92 4.78 1.72
N VAL A 72 -14.61 5.22 0.51
CA VAL A 72 -13.58 4.64 -0.36
C VAL A 72 -12.38 5.59 -0.41
N SER A 73 -11.29 5.23 0.26
CA SER A 73 -10.01 5.95 0.17
C SER A 73 -9.17 5.36 -0.96
N VAL A 74 -8.65 6.21 -1.84
CA VAL A 74 -7.91 5.80 -3.05
C VAL A 74 -6.56 6.53 -3.11
N PRO A 75 -5.55 6.08 -2.34
CA PRO A 75 -4.17 6.50 -2.51
C PRO A 75 -3.50 5.86 -3.74
N GLY A 76 -4.01 4.72 -4.23
CA GLY A 76 -3.53 4.05 -5.44
C GLY A 76 -3.57 4.97 -6.67
N VAL A 77 -2.55 4.90 -7.51
CA VAL A 77 -2.41 5.81 -8.66
C VAL A 77 -3.26 5.32 -9.82
N TYR A 78 -4.23 6.13 -10.24
CA TYR A 78 -5.01 5.93 -11.47
C TYR A 78 -4.66 7.01 -12.50
N ALA A 79 -4.37 6.60 -13.74
CA ALA A 79 -4.08 7.51 -14.85
C ALA A 79 -5.02 7.22 -16.03
N GLY A 80 -5.55 8.27 -16.65
CA GLY A 80 -6.46 8.14 -17.80
C GLY A 80 -7.87 7.67 -17.42
N PHE A 81 -8.59 7.11 -18.40
CA PHE A 81 -9.96 6.64 -18.21
C PHE A 81 -10.00 5.28 -17.52
N ILE A 82 -10.93 5.14 -16.56
CA ILE A 82 -11.23 3.85 -15.91
C ILE A 82 -12.48 3.28 -16.58
N HIS A 83 -12.34 2.16 -17.29
CA HIS A 83 -13.47 1.44 -17.86
C HIS A 83 -14.25 0.69 -16.77
N GLY A 84 -15.59 0.73 -16.85
CA GLY A 84 -16.45 0.04 -15.90
C GLY A 84 -16.38 0.63 -14.48
N PHE A 85 -16.18 1.94 -14.36
CA PHE A 85 -16.36 2.63 -13.09
C PHE A 85 -17.81 2.45 -12.64
N MET A 86 -18.01 1.74 -11.53
CA MET A 86 -19.33 1.34 -11.00
C MET A 86 -20.04 2.53 -10.34
N PHE A 87 -20.26 3.60 -11.12
CA PHE A 87 -20.82 4.85 -10.61
C PHE A 87 -22.26 4.68 -10.13
N GLY A 88 -23.06 3.84 -10.80
CA GLY A 88 -24.42 3.52 -10.36
C GLY A 88 -24.45 2.93 -8.97
N ASP A 89 -23.64 1.90 -8.72
CA ASP A 89 -23.53 1.23 -7.42
C ASP A 89 -22.96 2.18 -6.35
N ALA A 90 -21.96 2.97 -6.70
CA ALA A 90 -21.41 3.99 -5.82
C ALA A 90 -22.45 5.05 -5.42
N PHE A 91 -23.29 5.47 -6.38
CA PHE A 91 -24.37 6.41 -6.16
C PHE A 91 -25.49 5.80 -5.29
N ASP A 92 -25.96 4.59 -5.63
CA ASP A 92 -26.99 3.87 -4.87
C ASP A 92 -26.55 3.65 -3.42
N LYS A 93 -25.28 3.29 -3.22
CA LYS A 93 -24.71 3.14 -1.88
C LYS A 93 -24.44 4.47 -1.18
N GLY A 94 -24.50 5.62 -1.85
CA GLY A 94 -24.19 6.92 -1.26
C GLY A 94 -22.77 7.02 -0.74
N LEU A 95 -21.79 6.53 -1.51
CA LEU A 95 -20.39 6.44 -1.09
C LEU A 95 -19.67 7.80 -1.10
N THR A 96 -18.74 7.98 -0.17
CA THR A 96 -17.78 9.07 -0.19
C THR A 96 -16.43 8.58 -0.70
N PHE A 97 -15.91 9.20 -1.76
CA PHE A 97 -14.55 8.92 -2.23
C PHE A 97 -13.56 9.97 -1.75
N LYS A 98 -12.38 9.53 -1.31
CA LYS A 98 -11.22 10.37 -0.96
C LYS A 98 -10.01 9.89 -1.74
N MET A 99 -9.57 10.67 -2.72
CA MET A 99 -8.58 10.25 -3.71
C MET A 99 -7.55 11.35 -3.99
N GLY A 100 -6.44 10.96 -4.62
CA GLY A 100 -5.42 11.88 -5.10
C GLY A 100 -4.05 11.63 -4.47
N GLN A 101 -3.08 12.47 -4.84
CA GLN A 101 -1.74 12.40 -4.26
C GLN A 101 -1.78 12.74 -2.78
N THR A 102 -1.03 11.98 -1.98
CA THR A 102 -1.00 12.18 -0.52
C THR A 102 -0.45 13.56 -0.19
N HIS A 103 -1.15 14.30 0.67
CA HIS A 103 -0.67 15.58 1.21
C HIS A 103 0.42 15.36 2.26
N VAL A 104 1.58 14.87 1.84
CA VAL A 104 2.65 14.40 2.73
C VAL A 104 3.01 15.46 3.78
N HIS A 105 3.26 16.72 3.37
CA HIS A 105 3.60 17.80 4.29
C HIS A 105 2.53 18.12 5.34
N ARG A 106 1.25 17.81 5.05
CA ARG A 106 0.16 18.01 6.00
C ARG A 106 0.20 16.98 7.13
N PHE A 107 0.49 15.72 6.80
CA PHE A 107 0.40 14.59 7.73
C PHE A 107 1.75 14.23 8.37
N MET A 108 2.88 14.59 7.74
CA MET A 108 4.21 14.23 8.22
C MET A 108 4.46 14.64 9.68
N PRO A 109 4.14 15.87 10.16
CA PRO A 109 4.44 16.26 11.53
C PRO A 109 3.73 15.38 12.58
N GLU A 110 2.44 15.11 12.36
CA GLU A 110 1.64 14.26 13.25
C GLU A 110 2.17 12.82 13.24
N LEU A 111 2.44 12.26 12.06
CA LEU A 111 2.97 10.89 11.94
C LEU A 111 4.34 10.74 12.62
N LEU A 112 5.22 11.73 12.52
CA LEU A 112 6.50 11.73 13.23
C LEU A 112 6.31 11.76 14.74
N GLU A 113 5.40 12.59 15.26
CA GLU A 113 5.09 12.60 16.70
C GLU A 113 4.60 11.23 17.19
N HIS A 114 3.78 10.54 16.38
CA HIS A 114 3.34 9.19 16.70
C HIS A 114 4.49 8.17 16.71
N ILE A 115 5.46 8.30 15.80
CA ILE A 115 6.65 7.43 15.76
C ILE A 115 7.53 7.69 16.98
N GLU A 116 7.86 8.96 17.25
CA GLU A 116 8.71 9.35 18.39
C GLU A 116 8.11 8.93 19.73
N ALA A 117 6.78 8.93 19.85
CA ALA A 117 6.07 8.48 21.04
C ALA A 117 5.86 6.95 21.11
N GLY A 118 6.40 6.17 20.17
CA GLY A 118 6.25 4.71 20.11
C GLY A 118 4.81 4.23 19.82
N ARG A 119 3.96 5.10 19.26
CA ARG A 119 2.58 4.76 18.88
C ARG A 119 2.49 4.16 17.47
N LEU A 120 3.54 4.33 16.66
CA LEU A 120 3.68 3.76 15.31
C LEU A 120 5.11 3.23 15.13
N GLU A 121 5.22 2.00 14.63
CA GLU A 121 6.49 1.31 14.35
C GLU A 121 6.59 1.00 12.83
N PRO A 122 6.89 2.00 11.98
CA PRO A 122 6.90 1.84 10.52
C PRO A 122 8.02 0.92 10.03
N GLU A 123 9.07 0.68 10.82
CA GLU A 123 10.15 -0.23 10.49
C GLU A 123 9.70 -1.69 10.33
N ALA A 124 8.54 -2.08 10.87
CA ALA A 124 8.01 -3.44 10.78
C ALA A 124 7.79 -3.92 9.32
N ILE A 125 7.61 -3.00 8.37
CA ILE A 125 7.47 -3.33 6.94
C ILE A 125 8.80 -3.34 6.19
N ILE A 126 9.89 -2.84 6.79
CA ILE A 126 11.23 -2.80 6.18
C ILE A 126 11.82 -4.21 6.19
N THR A 127 11.93 -4.78 4.99
CA THR A 127 12.50 -6.13 4.79
C THR A 127 13.96 -6.11 4.40
N HIS A 128 14.40 -5.06 3.72
CA HIS A 128 15.72 -5.00 3.12
C HIS A 128 16.35 -3.61 3.33
N ARG A 129 17.61 -3.60 3.74
CA ARG A 129 18.48 -2.42 3.79
C ARG A 129 19.71 -2.72 2.94
N MET A 130 20.02 -1.86 1.99
CA MET A 130 21.15 -2.06 1.07
C MET A 130 21.76 -0.72 0.66
N SER A 131 22.95 -0.77 0.07
CA SER A 131 23.61 0.43 -0.42
C SER A 131 22.92 0.95 -1.69
N LEU A 132 23.14 2.22 -2.02
CA LEU A 132 22.58 2.81 -3.24
C LEU A 132 23.13 2.13 -4.51
N GLU A 133 24.35 1.62 -4.48
CA GLU A 133 25.00 0.89 -5.57
C GLU A 133 24.25 -0.41 -5.92
N ASP A 134 23.55 -1.00 -4.94
CA ASP A 134 22.74 -2.21 -5.10
C ASP A 134 21.29 -1.91 -5.55
N ALA A 135 20.97 -0.66 -5.90
CA ALA A 135 19.60 -0.28 -6.28
C ALA A 135 18.98 -1.19 -7.35
N ALA A 136 19.74 -1.56 -8.38
CA ALA A 136 19.25 -2.44 -9.45
C ALA A 136 18.83 -3.83 -8.92
N LYS A 137 19.58 -4.38 -7.95
CA LYS A 137 19.22 -5.62 -7.26
C LYS A 137 17.96 -5.43 -6.43
N GLY A 138 17.86 -4.32 -5.68
CA GLY A 138 16.68 -3.98 -4.89
C GLY A 138 15.39 -3.90 -5.72
N TYR A 139 15.45 -3.23 -6.88
CA TYR A 139 14.34 -3.18 -7.82
C TYR A 139 13.96 -4.58 -8.34
N LYS A 140 14.94 -5.42 -8.70
CA LYS A 140 14.68 -6.80 -9.15
C LYS A 140 13.98 -7.64 -8.08
N LEU A 141 14.45 -7.58 -6.83
CA LEU A 141 13.84 -8.32 -5.71
C LEU A 141 12.38 -7.92 -5.52
N PHE A 142 12.10 -6.61 -5.52
CA PHE A 142 10.74 -6.09 -5.36
C PHE A 142 9.83 -6.48 -6.52
N ASP A 143 10.27 -6.30 -7.77
CA ASP A 143 9.48 -6.63 -8.97
C ASP A 143 9.16 -8.13 -9.05
N LYS A 144 10.15 -8.98 -8.77
CA LYS A 144 9.98 -10.44 -8.81
C LYS A 144 9.32 -11.04 -7.57
N LYS A 145 9.04 -10.22 -6.55
CA LYS A 145 8.51 -10.66 -5.24
C LYS A 145 9.37 -11.77 -4.62
N GLU A 146 10.68 -11.67 -4.81
CA GLU A 146 11.68 -12.59 -4.24
C GLU A 146 11.98 -12.21 -2.78
N GLU A 147 12.42 -13.17 -1.97
CA GLU A 147 12.87 -12.94 -0.59
C GLU A 147 11.84 -12.25 0.32
N ASP A 148 10.54 -12.44 0.06
CA ASP A 148 9.44 -11.75 0.77
C ASP A 148 9.66 -10.22 0.84
N CYS A 149 10.19 -9.64 -0.24
CA CYS A 149 10.54 -8.23 -0.31
C CYS A 149 9.29 -7.33 -0.24
N ARG A 150 9.14 -6.59 0.86
CA ARG A 150 8.02 -5.65 1.10
C ARG A 150 8.45 -4.19 0.98
N LYS A 151 9.61 -3.85 1.57
CA LYS A 151 10.19 -2.50 1.53
C LYS A 151 11.71 -2.56 1.54
N VAL A 152 12.32 -1.88 0.58
CA VAL A 152 13.76 -1.67 0.47
C VAL A 152 14.10 -0.24 0.91
N ILE A 153 15.11 -0.08 1.76
CA ILE A 153 15.73 1.21 2.09
C ILE A 153 17.13 1.23 1.48
N LEU A 154 17.37 2.23 0.62
CA LEU A 154 18.68 2.49 0.00
C LEU A 154 19.38 3.61 0.77
N THR A 155 20.64 3.40 1.12
CA THR A 155 21.45 4.41 1.80
C THR A 155 22.66 4.77 0.93
N PRO A 156 22.86 6.06 0.58
CA PRO A 156 24.07 6.50 -0.11
C PRO A 156 25.32 6.38 0.78
N GLY A 157 26.47 5.98 0.21
CA GLY A 157 27.77 5.97 0.90
C GLY A 157 28.33 4.57 1.17
N ASN A 158 29.48 4.50 1.85
CA ASN A 158 30.21 3.24 2.06
C ASN A 158 29.34 2.19 2.77
N ASN A 159 29.30 0.96 2.24
CA ASN A 159 28.48 -0.22 2.63
C ASN A 159 28.62 -0.72 4.10
N THR A 160 28.91 0.16 5.04
CA THR A 160 29.08 -0.11 6.47
C THR A 160 27.97 0.65 7.21
N ILE A 161 26.73 0.14 7.09
CA ILE A 161 25.60 0.71 7.83
C ILE A 161 25.53 -0.02 9.17
N VAL A 162 25.68 0.72 10.27
CA VAL A 162 25.31 0.21 11.59
C VAL A 162 23.79 0.07 11.58
N VAL A 163 23.31 -1.17 11.62
CA VAL A 163 21.90 -1.49 11.80
C VAL A 163 21.59 -1.22 13.27
N PRO A 164 20.63 -0.34 13.61
CA PRO A 164 20.10 -0.32 14.96
C PRO A 164 19.42 -1.67 15.19
N ASP A 165 20.07 -2.54 15.95
CA ASP A 165 19.42 -3.66 16.59
C ASP A 165 18.94 -3.21 17.98
N ALA A 166 18.10 -4.02 18.64
CA ALA A 166 17.61 -3.73 20.00
C ALA A 166 18.77 -3.49 21.01
N THR A 167 19.98 -3.95 20.68
CA THR A 167 21.22 -3.74 21.45
C THR A 167 21.83 -2.35 21.23
N THR A 168 21.68 -1.76 20.05
CA THR A 168 22.24 -0.46 19.66
C THR A 168 21.46 0.69 20.31
N GLU A 169 20.15 0.56 20.47
CA GLU A 169 19.30 1.53 21.17
C GLU A 169 19.67 1.67 22.66
N ALA A 170 20.06 0.57 23.30
CA ALA A 170 20.52 0.55 24.69
C ALA A 170 21.87 1.27 24.90
N LEU A 171 22.72 1.32 23.88
CA LEU A 171 24.02 2.02 23.91
C LEU A 171 23.87 3.55 23.79
N VAL A 172 22.87 4.03 23.02
CA VAL A 172 22.62 5.47 22.84
C VAL A 172 21.94 6.08 24.07
N ALA A 173 21.14 5.31 24.80
CA ALA A 173 20.54 5.71 26.07
C ALA A 173 21.56 5.86 27.24
N GLY A 174 22.81 5.43 27.03
CA GLY A 174 23.87 5.31 28.03
C GLY A 174 24.80 6.53 28.24
N GLY A 175 24.41 7.74 27.79
CA GLY A 175 24.94 9.00 28.31
C GLY A 175 26.32 9.47 27.79
N VAL A 176 26.35 10.70 27.27
CA VAL A 176 27.50 11.60 27.43
C VAL A 176 27.28 12.33 28.77
N PRO A 177 28.24 12.31 29.72
CA PRO A 177 28.10 13.09 30.93
C PRO A 177 28.20 14.57 30.58
N ALA A 178 27.22 15.35 31.03
CA ALA A 178 27.24 16.80 30.94
C ALA A 178 28.50 17.34 31.65
N MET A 179 29.27 18.19 30.94
CA MET A 179 30.24 19.09 31.56
C MET A 179 29.54 20.41 31.91
#